data_AF-A0A8J2TZF7-F1
#
_entry.id   AF-A0A8J2TZF7-F1
#
_cell.length_a   1.000
_cell.length_b   1.000
_cell.length_c   1.000
_cell.angle_alpha   90.00
_cell.angle_beta   90.00
_cell.angle_gamma   90.00
#
_symmetry.space_group_name_H-M   'P 1'
#
loop_
_entity.id
_entity.type
_entity.pdbx_description
1 polymer ?
#
loop_
_entity_poly.entity_id
_entity_poly.type
_entity_poly.pdbx_seq_one_letter_code
_entity_poly.pdbx_strand_id
1 'polypeptide(L)' 'MHGWRIVLELTAQQVAERTGITRDTLRRIEKGDRSVGFGNVAQVLRAPGVLEGEIAMMAEPIEPRLESLRAAARTRK' A
#
# COMPACT_ATOMS: atom_id res chain seq x y z
N MET A 1 9.77 -2.00 -2.14
CA MET A 1 8.87 -2.90 -1.39
C MET A 1 7.42 -2.50 -1.69
N HIS A 2 6.63 -3.37 -2.34
CA HIS A 2 5.22 -3.10 -2.69
C HIS A 2 4.22 -3.71 -1.67
N GLY A 3 4.73 -4.22 -0.54
CA GLY A 3 3.99 -5.14 0.34
C GLY A 3 2.73 -4.52 0.98
N TRP A 4 2.84 -3.31 1.52
CA TRP A 4 1.76 -2.67 2.28
C TRP A 4 0.48 -2.50 1.44
N ARG A 5 0.58 -1.99 0.20
CA ARG A 5 -0.58 -1.89 -0.69
C ARG A 5 -1.25 -3.22 -1.00
N ILE A 6 -0.48 -4.32 -1.09
CA ILE A 6 -1.04 -5.65 -1.35
C ILE A 6 -1.81 -6.16 -0.14
N VAL A 7 -1.30 -5.95 1.07
CA VAL A 7 -1.98 -6.36 2.31
C VAL A 7 -3.27 -5.56 2.52
N LEU A 8 -3.27 -4.30 2.11
CA LEU A 8 -4.44 -3.41 2.15
C LEU A 8 -5.36 -3.56 0.93
N GLU A 9 -5.05 -4.47 0.00
CA GLU A 9 -5.80 -4.68 -1.26
C GLU A 9 -5.99 -3.39 -2.10
N LEU A 10 -5.00 -2.49 -2.03
CA LEU A 10 -4.99 -1.23 -2.76
C LEU A 10 -4.14 -1.31 -4.04
N THR A 11 -4.74 -0.96 -5.16
CA THR A 11 -4.00 -0.71 -6.40
C THR A 11 -3.23 0.60 -6.32
N ALA A 12 -2.16 0.72 -7.10
CA ALA A 12 -1.38 1.96 -7.21
C ALA A 12 -2.25 3.14 -7.72
N GLN A 13 -3.24 2.83 -8.57
CA GLN A 13 -4.18 3.81 -9.10
C GLN A 13 -5.09 4.35 -7.99
N GLN A 14 -5.68 3.48 -7.16
CA GLN A 14 -6.54 3.91 -6.06
C GLN A 14 -5.79 4.78 -5.04
N VAL A 15 -4.53 4.46 -4.74
CA VAL A 15 -3.73 5.30 -3.83
C VAL A 15 -3.41 6.64 -4.47
N ALA A 16 -3.03 6.67 -5.75
CA ALA A 16 -2.80 7.90 -6.49
C ALA A 16 -4.04 8.82 -6.49
N GLU A 17 -5.21 8.26 -6.76
CA GLU A 17 -6.49 8.99 -6.76
C GLU A 17 -6.86 9.56 -5.38
N ARG A 18 -6.63 8.80 -4.30
CA ARG A 18 -6.98 9.22 -2.93
C ARG A 18 -6.02 10.26 -2.33
N THR A 19 -4.79 10.31 -2.84
CA THR A 19 -3.71 11.16 -2.28
C THR A 19 -3.43 12.39 -3.14
N GLY A 20 -3.88 12.38 -4.39
CA GLY A 20 -3.59 13.43 -5.37
C GLY A 20 -2.18 13.35 -5.97
N ILE A 21 -1.40 12.30 -5.70
CA ILE A 21 -0.08 12.11 -6.31
C ILE A 21 -0.16 11.25 -7.58
N THR A 22 0.86 11.33 -8.43
CA THR A 22 0.94 10.45 -9.60
C THR A 22 1.35 9.02 -9.22
N ARG A 23 0.91 8.03 -10.01
CA ARG A 23 1.39 6.64 -9.88
C ARG A 23 2.90 6.49 -9.95
N ASP A 24 3.56 7.36 -10.72
CA ASP A 24 5.02 7.37 -10.78
C ASP A 24 5.64 7.84 -9.46
N THR A 25 5.08 8.89 -8.86
CA THR A 25 5.50 9.38 -7.54
C THR A 25 5.30 8.31 -6.47
N LEU A 26 4.14 7.62 -6.47
CA LEU A 26 3.88 6.49 -5.59
C LEU A 26 4.89 5.36 -5.77
N ARG A 27 5.24 5.02 -7.01
CA ARG A 27 6.25 3.99 -7.32
C ARG A 27 7.65 4.38 -6.81
N ARG A 28 8.02 5.67 -6.90
CA ARG A 28 9.28 6.19 -6.34
C ARG A 28 9.30 6.11 -4.81
N ILE A 29 8.19 6.44 -4.16
CA ILE A 29 8.01 6.27 -2.70
C ILE A 29 8.21 4.80 -2.30
N GLU A 30 7.59 3.85 -3.00
CA GLU A 30 7.70 2.40 -2.72
C GLU A 30 9.10 1.82 -2.96
N LYS A 31 9.88 2.46 -3.83
CA LYS A 31 11.28 2.13 -4.07
C LYS A 31 12.22 2.78 -3.03
N GLY A 32 11.71 3.66 -2.17
CA GLY A 32 12.52 4.40 -1.20
C GLY A 32 13.39 5.48 -1.84
N ASP A 33 12.96 6.03 -2.98
CA ASP A 33 13.67 7.11 -3.66
C ASP A 33 13.70 8.38 -2.78
N ARG A 34 14.91 8.77 -2.37
CA ARG A 34 15.15 9.92 -1.47
C ARG A 34 14.90 11.28 -2.15
N SER A 35 14.74 11.32 -3.47
CA SER A 35 14.39 12.54 -4.21
C SER A 35 12.92 12.93 -4.05
N VAL A 36 12.07 12.03 -3.54
CA VAL A 36 10.66 12.35 -3.31
C VAL A 36 10.54 13.26 -2.09
N GLY A 37 9.95 14.44 -2.30
CA GLY A 37 9.67 15.37 -1.21
C GLY A 37 8.79 14.73 -0.13
N PHE A 38 9.12 15.00 1.14
CA PHE A 38 8.42 14.46 2.31
C PHE A 38 6.90 14.73 2.29
N GLY A 39 6.46 15.85 1.70
CA GLY A 39 5.04 16.17 1.54
C GLY A 39 4.25 15.09 0.79
N ASN A 40 4.82 14.50 -0.26
CA ASN A 40 4.17 13.41 -1.01
C ASN A 40 4.07 12.13 -0.17
N VAL A 41 5.10 11.84 0.64
CA VAL A 41 5.08 10.71 1.58
C VAL A 41 4.00 10.90 2.64
N ALA A 42 3.92 12.11 3.21
CA ALA A 42 2.89 12.45 4.20
C ALA A 42 1.47 12.41 3.62
N GLN A 43 1.27 12.79 2.35
CA GLN A 43 -0.02 12.65 1.67
C GLN A 43 -0.44 11.18 1.54
N VAL A 44 0.48 10.28 1.18
CA VAL A 44 0.20 8.83 1.12
C VAL A 44 -0.18 8.29 2.48
N LEU A 45 0.57 8.64 3.52
CA LEU A 45 0.26 8.21 4.88
C LEU A 45 -1.11 8.72 5.33
N ARG A 46 -1.49 9.95 4.97
CA ARG A 46 -2.80 10.53 5.37
C ARG A 46 -4.03 9.97 4.64
N ALA A 47 -3.85 9.14 3.60
CA ALA A 47 -5.00 8.69 2.81
C ALA A 47 -5.88 7.67 3.55
N PRO A 48 -7.22 7.81 3.46
CA PRO A 48 -8.16 6.80 3.92
C PRO A 48 -7.89 5.42 3.27
N GLY A 49 -7.93 4.36 4.09
CA GLY A 49 -7.48 3.02 3.75
C GLY A 49 -5.99 2.75 3.94
N VAL A 50 -5.10 3.75 3.93
CA VAL A 50 -3.66 3.56 4.26
C VAL A 50 -3.48 3.62 5.77
N LEU A 51 -3.92 4.72 6.41
CA LEU A 51 -3.88 4.84 7.87
C LEU A 51 -4.74 3.80 8.58
N GLU A 52 -5.98 3.61 8.11
CA GLU A 52 -6.90 2.61 8.67
C GLU A 52 -6.35 1.20 8.48
N GLY A 53 -5.71 0.96 7.33
CA GLY A 53 -5.05 -0.29 7.02
C GLY A 53 -3.84 -0.57 7.91
N GLU A 54 -2.97 0.42 8.12
CA GLU A 54 -1.84 0.30 9.05
C GLU A 54 -2.32 0.05 10.48
N ILE A 55 -3.35 0.77 10.93
CA ILE A 55 -3.96 0.55 12.25
C ILE A 55 -4.54 -0.87 12.36
N ALA A 56 -5.23 -1.35 11.33
CA ALA A 56 -5.78 -2.70 11.29
C ALA A 56 -4.68 -3.78 11.23
N MET A 57 -3.60 -3.57 10.48
CA MET A 57 -2.46 -4.50 10.43
C MET A 57 -1.67 -4.55 11.74
N MET A 58 -1.63 -3.46 12.50
CA MET A 58 -1.07 -3.49 13.85
C MET A 58 -1.99 -4.22 14.85
N ALA A 59 -3.27 -4.35 14.52
CA ALA A 59 -4.29 -4.97 15.38
C ALA A 59 -4.55 -6.46 15.07
N GLU A 60 -4.33 -6.93 13.84
CA GLU A 60 -4.52 -8.34 13.45
C GLU A 60 -3.21 -9.11 13.20
N PRO A 61 -3.12 -10.40 13.57
CA PRO A 61 -2.01 -11.27 13.19
C PRO A 61 -1.90 -11.37 11.65
N ILE A 62 -0.68 -11.30 11.13
CA ILE A 62 -0.38 -11.14 9.70
C ILE A 62 -0.46 -12.48 8.93
N GLU A 63 -0.20 -13.60 9.61
CA GLU A 63 -0.15 -14.95 9.05
C GLU A 63 -1.44 -15.41 8.33
N PRO A 64 -2.66 -15.27 8.89
CA PRO A 64 -3.90 -15.74 8.26
C PRO A 64 -4.24 -14.99 6.96
N ARG A 65 -3.96 -13.68 6.92
CA ARG A 65 -4.18 -12.81 5.76
C ARG A 65 -3.22 -13.17 4.63
N LEU A 66 -1.95 -13.40 4.95
CA LEU A 66 -0.92 -13.77 3.98
C LEU A 66 -1.20 -15.13 3.32
N GLU A 67 -1.72 -16.11 4.08
CA GLU A 67 -2.07 -17.42 3.53
C GLU A 67 -3.26 -17.34 2.56
N SER A 68 -4.27 -16.53 2.89
CA SER A 68 -5.39 -16.24 1.98
C SER A 68 -4.93 -15.64 0.65
N LEU A 69 -3.99 -14.70 0.69
CA LEU A 69 -3.41 -14.09 -0.51
C LEU A 69 -2.58 -15.08 -1.35
N ARG A 70 -1.82 -15.98 -0.71
CA ARG A 70 -1.09 -17.06 -1.40
C ARG A 70 -2.04 -18.05 -2.06
N ALA A 71 -3.14 -18.40 -1.39
CA ALA A 71 -4.16 -19.29 -1.94
C ALA A 71 -4.80 -18.69 -3.20
N ALA A 72 -5.18 -17.40 -3.16
CA ALA A 72 -5.73 -16.66 -4.29
C ALA A 72 -4.73 -16.48 -5.47
N ALA A 73 -3.43 -16.53 -5.21
CA ALA A 73 -2.41 -16.51 -6.25
C ALA A 73 -2.25 -17.87 -6.94
N ARG A 74 -2.52 -18.99 -6.25
CA ARG A 74 -2.46 -20.35 -6.81
C ARG A 74 -3.63 -20.68 -7.72
N THR A 75 -4.80 -20.09 -7.51
CA THR A 75 -6.01 -20.33 -8.31
C THR A 75 -6.05 -19.61 -9.66
N ARG A 76 -5.06 -18.76 -9.95
CA ARG A 76 -4.92 -18.04 -11.24
C ARG A 76 -4.00 -18.74 -12.25
N LYS A 77 -3.71 -20.03 -12.06
CA LYS A 77 -2.87 -20.86 -12.95
C LYS A 77 -3.68 -22.05 -13.45
#